data_AF-A0A6C0CEM0-F1
#
_entry.id   AF-A0A6C0CEM0-F1
#
_cell.length_a   1.000
_cell.length_b   1.000
_cell.length_c   1.000
_cell.angle_alpha   90.00
_cell.angle_beta   90.00
_cell.angle_gamma   90.00
#
_symmetry.space_group_name_H-M   'P 1'
#
loop_
_entity.id
_entity.type
_entity.pdbx_description
1 polymer ?
#
loop_
_entity_poly.entity_id
_entity_poly.type
_entity_poly.pdbx_seq_one_letter_code
_entity_poly.pdbx_strand_id
1 'polypeptide(L)'
;MVVCASCKNKTSLEQCPSQAIKGLLFCGKHAKAKVKRLWAEVNNGKNHAILLQKVWRGYFMRKRLKLAGEGVLNRKECHNTEELVTLDEKNKVHPLNYFSFREADKLWWFDVRSMYQILKHSTIPANPYTRQALSIETRRRLRDVCRIRKKLGLENYHDTPKSETFAALVSEKWLTVCQIIEENGFFDMNHLLFASLNRSQLYVMLNLIKQDLISFASEHPAGSRRYQYVTWLKSVLSNFEKGRSQRTQASWATSRLLLSILYDCPENYTVCFIIISSVCRM
;
A
#
# COMPACT_ATOMS: atom_id res chain seq x y z
N MET A 1 26.51 -14.47 9.44
CA MET A 1 26.70 -14.87 10.86
C MET A 1 26.70 -13.63 11.73
N VAL A 2 26.13 -13.69 12.94
CA VAL A 2 25.99 -12.52 13.83
C VAL A 2 27.27 -12.35 14.65
N VAL A 3 27.74 -11.11 14.80
CA VAL A 3 28.92 -10.75 15.58
C VAL A 3 28.60 -10.79 17.08
N CYS A 4 29.59 -11.04 17.92
CA CYS A 4 29.43 -11.05 19.38
C CYS A 4 28.90 -9.70 19.92
N ALA A 5 27.90 -9.74 20.79
CA ALA A 5 27.26 -8.54 21.37
C ALA A 5 28.05 -7.87 22.51
N SER A 6 29.19 -8.44 22.94
CA SER A 6 30.04 -7.88 24.00
C SER A 6 31.06 -6.89 23.44
N CYS A 7 31.54 -5.96 24.28
CA CYS A 7 32.76 -5.20 24.01
C CYS A 7 33.96 -6.14 23.86
N LYS A 8 34.98 -5.71 23.11
CA LYS A 8 36.23 -6.44 22.86
C LYS A 8 36.95 -6.85 24.15
N ASN A 9 36.97 -5.95 25.14
CA ASN A 9 37.52 -6.19 26.47
C ASN A 9 36.86 -5.23 27.50
N LYS A 10 37.36 -5.24 28.74
CA LYS A 10 36.76 -4.47 29.86
C LYS A 10 36.83 -2.95 29.68
N THR A 11 37.83 -2.44 28.95
CA THR A 11 38.08 -1.00 28.78
C THR A 11 37.63 -0.46 27.42
N SER A 12 37.68 -1.29 26.38
CA SER A 12 37.38 -0.92 24.99
C SER A 12 35.90 -0.62 24.75
N LEU A 13 35.61 0.43 23.99
CA LEU A 13 34.25 0.76 23.54
C LEU A 13 33.86 0.01 22.26
N GLU A 14 34.79 -0.72 21.63
CA GLU A 14 34.57 -1.42 20.38
C GLU A 14 33.85 -2.76 20.59
N GLN A 15 33.07 -3.15 19.59
CA GLN A 15 32.41 -4.46 19.57
C GLN A 15 33.46 -5.56 19.38
N CYS A 16 33.27 -6.70 20.06
CA CYS A 16 34.12 -7.87 19.85
C CYS A 16 33.96 -8.38 18.40
N PRO A 17 35.05 -8.50 17.61
CA PRO A 17 34.96 -8.91 16.21
C PRO A 17 34.66 -10.40 16.03
N SER A 18 34.75 -11.20 17.10
CA SER A 18 34.49 -12.63 17.05
C SER A 18 33.02 -12.92 16.74
N GLN A 19 32.76 -14.00 16.01
CA GLN A 19 31.41 -14.45 15.72
C GLN A 19 30.73 -14.98 16.99
N ALA A 20 29.43 -14.69 17.11
CA ALA A 20 28.62 -15.28 18.15
C ALA A 20 28.42 -16.77 17.87
N ILE A 21 28.32 -17.57 18.94
CA ILE A 21 27.96 -18.98 18.83
C ILE A 21 26.55 -19.06 18.23
N LYS A 22 26.30 -20.05 17.35
CA LYS A 22 24.99 -20.26 16.73
C LYS A 22 23.90 -20.37 17.81
N GLY A 23 22.88 -19.51 17.72
CA GLY A 23 21.79 -19.44 18.70
C GLY A 23 22.07 -18.62 19.96
N LEU A 24 23.27 -18.05 20.11
CA LEU A 24 23.65 -17.19 21.25
C LEU A 24 24.06 -15.79 20.79
N LEU A 25 24.09 -14.85 21.74
CA LEU A 25 24.51 -13.46 21.52
C LEU A 25 26.03 -13.25 21.62
N PHE A 26 26.77 -14.22 22.17
CA PHE A 26 28.17 -14.05 22.54
C PHE A 26 29.07 -15.09 21.85
N CYS A 27 30.34 -14.74 21.64
CA CYS A 27 31.37 -15.71 21.26
C CYS A 27 31.71 -16.62 22.46
N GLY A 28 32.41 -17.73 22.24
CA GLY A 28 32.73 -18.69 23.31
C GLY A 28 33.50 -18.10 24.50
N LYS A 29 34.34 -17.07 24.27
CA LYS A 29 35.04 -16.37 25.35
C LYS A 29 34.08 -15.53 26.20
N HIS A 30 33.28 -14.67 25.55
CA HIS A 30 32.35 -13.78 26.26
C HIS A 30 31.12 -14.50 26.83
N ALA A 31 30.73 -15.65 26.27
CA ALA A 31 29.67 -16.48 26.83
C ALA A 31 30.03 -17.02 28.23
N LYS A 32 31.32 -17.36 28.43
CA LYS A 32 31.88 -17.86 29.70
C LYS A 32 32.32 -16.74 30.66
N ALA A 33 32.32 -15.49 30.23
CA ALA A 33 32.72 -14.37 31.08
C ALA A 33 31.68 -14.14 32.20
N LYS A 34 32.17 -13.94 33.44
CA LYS A 34 31.30 -13.65 34.60
C LYS A 34 30.49 -12.36 34.40
N VAL A 35 31.12 -11.32 33.87
CA VAL A 35 30.49 -10.02 33.59
C VAL A 35 30.47 -9.80 32.08
N LYS A 36 29.28 -9.61 31.53
CA LYS A 36 29.05 -9.39 30.09
C LYS A 36 28.81 -7.90 29.87
N ARG A 37 29.81 -7.21 29.31
CA ARG A 37 29.71 -5.79 28.99
C ARG A 37 29.14 -5.64 27.60
N LEU A 38 27.84 -5.38 27.50
CA LEU A 38 27.14 -5.26 26.22
C LEU A 38 27.61 -4.02 25.46
N TRP A 39 28.04 -4.21 24.21
CA TRP A 39 28.49 -3.13 23.35
C TRP A 39 27.39 -2.07 23.14
N ALA A 40 26.15 -2.52 22.99
CA ALA A 40 24.99 -1.64 22.81
C ALA A 40 24.67 -0.80 24.05
N GLU A 41 25.05 -1.23 25.26
CA GLU A 41 24.83 -0.44 26.47
C GLU A 41 25.93 0.60 26.64
N VAL A 42 27.18 0.20 26.38
CA VAL A 42 28.34 1.08 26.42
C VAL A 42 28.25 2.21 25.39
N ASN A 43 27.74 1.92 24.20
CA ASN A 43 27.62 2.89 23.10
C ASN A 43 26.23 3.51 23.00
N ASN A 44 25.45 3.52 24.10
CA ASN A 44 24.12 4.15 24.14
C ASN A 44 23.17 3.68 23.02
N GLY A 45 23.32 2.46 22.53
CA GLY A 45 22.53 1.90 21.43
C GLY A 45 21.02 1.93 21.71
N LYS A 46 20.61 1.74 22.98
CA LYS A 46 19.21 1.91 23.41
C LYS A 46 18.72 3.35 23.18
N ASN A 47 19.50 4.36 23.54
CA ASN A 47 19.14 5.77 23.37
C ASN A 47 19.06 6.14 21.88
N HIS A 48 20.03 5.71 21.07
CA HIS A 48 19.99 5.91 19.61
C HIS A 48 18.75 5.27 18.98
N ALA A 49 18.40 4.04 19.39
CA ALA A 49 17.19 3.37 18.93
C ALA A 49 15.92 4.14 19.32
N ILE A 50 15.84 4.66 20.55
CA ILE A 50 14.72 5.49 21.01
C ILE A 50 14.59 6.77 20.17
N LEU A 51 15.70 7.43 19.86
CA LEU A 51 15.71 8.63 19.01
C LEU A 51 15.19 8.33 17.61
N LEU A 52 15.69 7.25 16.98
CA LEU A 52 15.22 6.81 15.67
C LEU A 52 13.71 6.49 15.68
N GLN A 53 13.24 5.77 16.71
CA GLN A 53 11.82 5.47 16.87
C GLN A 53 10.98 6.73 17.06
N LYS A 54 11.46 7.71 17.84
CA LYS A 54 10.78 9.01 18.05
C LYS A 54 10.63 9.76 16.73
N VAL A 55 11.71 9.88 15.96
CA VAL A 55 11.69 10.55 14.64
C VAL A 55 10.73 9.84 13.70
N TRP A 56 10.80 8.51 13.61
CA TRP A 56 9.95 7.71 12.74
C TRP A 56 8.46 7.82 13.11
N ARG A 57 8.11 7.66 14.39
CA ARG A 57 6.72 7.81 14.87
C ARG A 57 6.17 9.19 14.55
N GLY A 58 6.95 10.24 14.78
CA GLY A 58 6.57 11.61 14.45
C GLY A 58 6.36 11.82 12.94
N TYR A 59 7.30 11.35 12.11
CA TYR A 59 7.18 11.42 10.65
C TYR A 59 5.93 10.68 10.16
N PHE A 60 5.75 9.44 10.62
CA PHE A 60 4.64 8.58 10.19
C PHE A 60 3.28 9.19 10.54
N MET A 61 3.16 9.76 11.74
CA MET A 61 1.96 10.47 12.15
C MET A 61 1.75 11.70 11.24
N ARG A 62 2.74 12.59 11.08
CA ARG A 62 2.61 13.80 10.24
C ARG A 62 2.24 13.47 8.80
N LYS A 63 2.81 12.40 8.24
CA LYS A 63 2.45 11.89 6.92
C LYS A 63 0.96 11.53 6.82
N ARG A 64 0.41 10.86 7.84
CA ARG A 64 -1.01 10.49 7.88
C ARG A 64 -1.93 11.71 7.93
N LEU A 65 -1.62 12.70 8.77
CA LEU A 65 -2.41 13.95 8.80
C LEU A 65 -2.33 14.71 7.48
N LYS A 66 -1.13 14.78 6.88
CA LYS A 66 -0.96 15.42 5.56
C LYS A 66 -1.82 14.76 4.49
N LEU A 67 -1.86 13.42 4.46
CA LEU A 67 -2.69 12.68 3.50
C LEU A 67 -4.19 12.90 3.75
N ALA A 68 -4.60 12.97 5.02
CA ALA A 68 -5.96 13.23 5.43
C ALA A 68 -6.43 14.66 5.09
N GLY A 69 -5.52 15.62 4.94
CA GLY A 69 -5.82 16.98 4.52
C GLY A 69 -5.91 17.99 5.66
N GLU A 70 -6.09 19.26 5.30
CA GLU A 70 -6.00 20.36 6.26
C GLU A 70 -7.17 20.41 7.27
N GLY A 71 -8.35 19.91 6.89
CA GLY A 71 -9.54 19.92 7.75
C GLY A 71 -9.37 19.11 9.03
N VAL A 72 -8.41 18.19 9.08
CA VAL A 72 -8.10 17.45 10.31
C VAL A 72 -7.62 18.37 11.43
N LEU A 73 -6.80 19.37 11.06
CA LEU A 73 -6.23 20.36 11.98
C LEU A 73 -7.09 21.64 12.02
N ASN A 74 -7.78 21.97 10.93
CA ASN A 74 -8.56 23.19 10.76
C ASN A 74 -10.07 22.90 10.71
N ARG A 75 -10.59 22.09 11.65
CA ARG A 75 -12.00 21.66 11.67
C ARG A 75 -13.01 22.82 11.62
N LYS A 76 -12.65 23.96 12.19
CA LYS A 76 -13.50 25.16 12.20
C LYS A 76 -13.77 25.69 10.78
N GLU A 77 -12.80 25.56 9.87
CA GLU A 77 -12.90 26.01 8.47
C GLU A 77 -13.71 25.05 7.60
N CYS A 78 -13.98 23.83 8.07
CA CYS A 78 -14.77 22.87 7.29
C CYS A 78 -16.22 23.33 7.14
N HIS A 79 -16.72 23.28 5.90
CA HIS A 79 -18.01 23.80 5.49
C HIS A 79 -19.19 22.98 6.01
N ASN A 80 -19.12 21.65 5.92
CA ASN A 80 -20.13 20.78 6.53
C ASN A 80 -19.88 20.63 8.04
N THR A 81 -20.96 20.53 8.81
CA THR A 81 -20.92 20.42 10.29
C THR A 81 -20.88 18.98 10.78
N GLU A 82 -21.51 18.08 10.03
CA GLU A 82 -21.75 16.68 10.41
C GLU A 82 -21.22 15.71 9.34
N GLU A 83 -20.94 14.49 9.78
CA GLU A 83 -20.53 13.36 8.96
C GLU A 83 -21.74 12.74 8.24
N LEU A 84 -21.56 12.33 6.98
CA LEU A 84 -22.65 11.86 6.12
C LEU A 84 -23.40 10.62 6.66
N VAL A 85 -22.66 9.66 7.24
CA VAL A 85 -23.16 8.34 7.63
C VAL A 85 -23.45 8.30 9.11
N THR A 86 -22.51 8.74 9.95
CA THR A 86 -22.66 8.63 11.41
C THR A 86 -23.39 9.82 12.03
N LEU A 87 -23.57 10.91 11.28
CA LEU A 87 -24.09 12.20 11.78
C LEU A 87 -23.25 12.79 12.93
N ASP A 88 -22.02 12.31 13.08
CA ASP A 88 -21.10 12.83 14.08
C ASP A 88 -20.69 14.26 13.73
N GLU A 89 -20.68 15.12 14.73
CA GLU A 89 -20.12 16.46 14.59
C GLU A 89 -18.62 16.40 14.26
N LYS A 90 -18.15 17.38 13.47
CA LYS A 90 -16.74 17.50 13.07
C LYS A 90 -15.72 17.47 14.21
N ASN A 91 -16.12 17.87 15.42
CA ASN A 91 -15.24 17.88 16.60
C ASN A 91 -15.18 16.54 17.33
N LYS A 92 -16.14 15.63 17.11
CA LYS A 92 -16.21 14.33 17.78
C LYS A 92 -15.44 13.23 17.03
N VAL A 93 -15.27 13.39 15.72
CA VAL A 93 -14.55 12.40 14.89
C VAL A 93 -13.05 12.38 15.22
N HIS A 94 -12.51 11.17 15.38
CA HIS A 94 -11.08 10.98 15.68
C HIS A 94 -10.20 11.50 14.52
N PRO A 95 -9.11 12.25 14.77
CA PRO A 95 -8.26 12.82 13.71
C PRO A 95 -7.77 11.80 12.66
N LEU A 96 -7.52 10.56 13.08
CA LEU A 96 -7.04 9.49 12.19
C LEU A 96 -8.14 8.82 11.35
N ASN A 97 -9.41 9.13 11.61
CA ASN A 97 -10.57 8.74 10.81
C ASN A 97 -11.05 9.89 9.91
N TYR A 98 -10.39 11.04 9.95
CA TYR A 98 -10.81 12.23 9.24
C TYR A 98 -10.19 12.27 7.84
N PHE A 99 -10.93 12.76 6.85
CA PHE A 99 -10.44 13.02 5.50
C PHE A 99 -11.06 14.32 4.97
N SER A 100 -10.28 15.14 4.29
CA SER A 100 -10.69 16.46 3.84
C SER A 100 -9.98 16.90 2.56
N PHE A 101 -10.68 17.70 1.76
CA PHE A 101 -10.20 18.29 0.52
C PHE A 101 -10.94 19.60 0.24
N ARG A 102 -10.30 20.48 -0.55
CA ARG A 102 -10.94 21.70 -1.03
C ARG A 102 -11.62 21.46 -2.37
N GLU A 103 -12.77 22.06 -2.53
CA GLU A 103 -13.54 22.08 -3.77
C GLU A 103 -14.32 23.39 -3.85
N ALA A 104 -14.17 24.13 -4.94
CA ALA A 104 -14.80 25.44 -5.16
C ALA A 104 -14.68 26.37 -3.92
N ASP A 105 -13.44 26.58 -3.46
CA ASP A 105 -13.05 27.40 -2.29
C ASP A 105 -13.59 26.94 -0.93
N LYS A 106 -14.36 25.85 -0.89
CA LYS A 106 -14.89 25.27 0.35
C LYS A 106 -14.04 24.08 0.79
N LEU A 107 -13.79 24.00 2.10
CA LEU A 107 -13.13 22.85 2.71
C LEU A 107 -14.21 21.85 3.15
N TRP A 108 -14.20 20.66 2.54
CA TRP A 108 -15.12 19.58 2.90
C TRP A 108 -14.41 18.54 3.75
N TRP A 109 -15.15 17.92 4.67
CA TRP A 109 -14.63 16.84 5.49
C TRP A 109 -15.57 15.66 5.60
N PHE A 110 -14.99 14.49 5.82
CA PHE A 110 -15.69 13.21 5.92
C PHE A 110 -14.96 12.26 6.84
N ASP A 111 -15.64 11.22 7.30
CA ASP A 111 -14.95 10.04 7.80
C ASP A 111 -14.31 9.28 6.62
N VAL A 112 -13.08 8.81 6.79
CA VAL A 112 -12.36 7.99 5.81
C VAL A 112 -13.19 6.76 5.42
N ARG A 113 -13.94 6.18 6.36
CA ARG A 113 -14.78 4.99 6.13
C ARG A 113 -15.91 5.28 5.15
N SER A 114 -16.58 6.43 5.29
CA SER A 114 -17.61 6.89 4.35
C SER A 114 -17.02 7.13 2.96
N MET A 115 -15.88 7.82 2.89
CA MET A 115 -15.19 8.08 1.62
C MET A 115 -14.67 6.81 0.96
N TYR A 116 -14.23 5.82 1.74
CA TYR A 116 -13.81 4.52 1.22
C TYR A 116 -14.97 3.80 0.53
N GLN A 117 -16.18 3.84 1.07
CA GLN A 117 -17.35 3.25 0.41
C GLN A 117 -17.62 3.90 -0.95
N ILE A 118 -17.57 5.23 -1.03
CA ILE A 118 -17.74 5.97 -2.29
C ILE A 118 -16.65 5.58 -3.30
N LEU A 119 -15.39 5.50 -2.84
CA LEU A 119 -14.27 5.04 -3.66
C LEU A 119 -14.46 3.59 -4.14
N LYS A 120 -15.08 2.72 -3.34
CA LYS A 120 -15.28 1.31 -3.68
C LYS A 120 -16.38 1.07 -4.72
N HIS A 121 -17.28 2.03 -4.95
CA HIS A 121 -18.46 1.82 -5.80
C HIS A 121 -18.44 2.58 -7.13
N SER A 122 -17.50 3.50 -7.35
CA SER A 122 -17.44 4.30 -8.58
C SER A 122 -16.02 4.38 -9.13
N THR A 123 -15.85 4.29 -10.46
CA THR A 123 -14.56 4.59 -11.11
C THR A 123 -14.18 6.05 -10.90
N ILE A 124 -15.16 6.95 -11.03
CA ILE A 124 -15.01 8.39 -10.84
C ILE A 124 -15.80 8.75 -9.58
N PRO A 125 -15.24 8.55 -8.37
CA PRO A 125 -15.93 8.92 -7.13
C PRO A 125 -16.20 10.42 -7.11
N ALA A 126 -17.36 10.80 -6.58
CA ALA A 126 -17.81 12.17 -6.50
C ALA A 126 -17.99 12.60 -5.04
N ASN A 127 -17.91 13.91 -4.78
CA ASN A 127 -18.27 14.49 -3.50
C ASN A 127 -19.78 14.28 -3.24
N PRO A 128 -20.20 13.67 -2.12
CA PRO A 128 -21.61 13.41 -1.81
C PRO A 128 -22.49 14.67 -1.78
N TYR A 129 -21.94 15.82 -1.39
CA TYR A 129 -22.70 17.06 -1.26
C TYR A 129 -22.88 17.79 -2.59
N THR A 130 -21.85 17.85 -3.43
CA THR A 130 -21.85 18.65 -4.67
C THR A 130 -22.02 17.81 -5.93
N ARG A 131 -21.81 16.49 -5.83
CA ARG A 131 -21.76 15.52 -6.94
C ARG A 131 -20.65 15.80 -7.96
N GLN A 132 -19.72 16.70 -7.64
CA GLN A 132 -18.54 16.95 -8.46
C GLN A 132 -17.55 15.79 -8.33
N ALA A 133 -16.89 15.43 -9.43
CA ALA A 133 -15.87 14.39 -9.43
C ALA A 133 -14.67 14.80 -8.57
N LEU A 134 -14.22 13.88 -7.71
CA LEU A 134 -13.03 14.12 -6.90
C LEU A 134 -11.80 14.25 -7.80
N SER A 135 -10.95 15.23 -7.49
CA SER A 135 -9.68 15.43 -8.21
C SER A 135 -8.77 14.20 -8.09
N ILE A 136 -7.95 13.96 -9.11
CA ILE A 136 -6.99 12.83 -9.14
C ILE A 136 -6.13 12.81 -7.88
N GLU A 137 -5.65 13.98 -7.43
CA GLU A 137 -4.86 14.08 -6.19
C GLU A 137 -5.66 13.61 -4.97
N THR A 138 -6.91 14.05 -4.84
CA THR A 138 -7.79 13.66 -3.73
C THR A 138 -8.04 12.15 -3.72
N ARG A 139 -8.29 11.54 -4.89
CA ARG A 139 -8.49 10.09 -5.03
C ARG A 139 -7.25 9.30 -4.63
N ARG A 140 -6.07 9.71 -5.12
CA ARG A 140 -4.77 9.08 -4.76
C ARG A 140 -4.51 9.17 -3.25
N ARG A 141 -4.71 10.35 -2.66
CA ARG A 141 -4.56 10.56 -1.21
C ARG A 141 -5.50 9.67 -0.41
N LEU A 142 -6.79 9.62 -0.77
CA LEU A 142 -7.78 8.77 -0.11
C LEU A 142 -7.36 7.29 -0.17
N ARG A 143 -6.96 6.83 -1.37
CA ARG A 143 -6.47 5.46 -1.58
C ARG A 143 -5.29 5.13 -0.67
N ASP A 144 -4.33 6.04 -0.53
CA ASP A 144 -3.17 5.86 0.35
C ASP A 144 -3.54 5.86 1.84
N VAL A 145 -4.47 6.71 2.28
CA VAL A 145 -5.01 6.66 3.65
C VAL A 145 -5.61 5.28 3.92
N CYS A 146 -6.48 4.80 3.04
CA CYS A 146 -7.15 3.49 3.18
C CYS A 146 -6.15 2.32 3.19
N ARG A 147 -5.08 2.41 2.38
CA ARG A 147 -3.99 1.41 2.38
C ARG A 147 -3.21 1.41 3.69
N ILE A 148 -2.88 2.59 4.23
CA ILE A 148 -2.18 2.71 5.51
C ILE A 148 -3.03 2.14 6.64
N ARG A 149 -4.33 2.46 6.67
CA ARG A 149 -5.27 1.92 7.66
C ARG A 149 -5.29 0.40 7.64
N LYS A 150 -5.44 -0.20 6.45
CA LYS A 150 -5.42 -1.66 6.28
C LYS A 150 -4.11 -2.30 6.78
N LYS A 151 -2.95 -1.69 6.51
CA LYS A 151 -1.65 -2.18 7.00
C LYS A 151 -1.51 -2.11 8.53
N LEU A 152 -2.21 -1.18 9.17
CA LEU A 152 -2.23 -1.03 10.62
C LEU A 152 -3.32 -1.89 11.29
N GLY A 153 -4.08 -2.68 10.53
CA GLY A 153 -5.20 -3.45 11.06
C GLY A 153 -6.42 -2.59 11.42
N LEU A 154 -6.52 -1.36 10.89
CA LEU A 154 -7.69 -0.50 11.06
C LEU A 154 -8.71 -0.76 9.95
N GLU A 155 -9.98 -0.84 10.31
CA GLU A 155 -11.07 -1.05 9.35
C GLU A 155 -11.37 0.20 8.53
N ASN A 156 -11.76 -0.01 7.27
CA ASN A 156 -12.20 1.04 6.35
C ASN A 156 -13.73 1.06 6.18
N TYR A 157 -14.46 0.40 7.08
CA TYR A 157 -15.92 0.38 7.11
C TYR A 157 -16.41 0.86 8.47
N HIS A 158 -17.61 1.44 8.50
CA HIS A 158 -18.28 1.81 9.76
C HIS A 158 -18.79 0.57 10.49
N ASP A 159 -19.47 -0.30 9.75
CA ASP A 159 -19.97 -1.58 10.23
C ASP A 159 -19.11 -2.73 9.72
N THR A 160 -19.21 -3.89 10.38
CA THR A 160 -18.66 -5.13 9.85
C THR A 160 -19.18 -5.35 8.44
N PRO A 161 -18.30 -5.49 7.42
CA PRO A 161 -18.74 -5.64 6.05
C PRO A 161 -19.62 -6.88 5.92
N LYS A 162 -20.78 -6.72 5.27
CA LYS A 162 -21.65 -7.85 4.94
C LYS A 162 -20.84 -8.88 4.13
N SER A 163 -21.19 -10.16 4.25
CA SER A 163 -20.57 -11.23 3.46
C SER A 163 -20.75 -10.95 1.97
N GLU A 164 -19.70 -10.42 1.32
CA GLU A 164 -19.68 -10.18 -0.11
C GLU A 164 -19.37 -11.48 -0.86
N THR A 165 -19.99 -11.66 -2.02
CA THR A 165 -19.65 -12.78 -2.88
C THR A 165 -18.20 -12.65 -3.37
N PHE A 166 -17.53 -13.79 -3.58
CA PHE A 166 -16.16 -13.75 -4.08
C PHE A 166 -16.05 -13.00 -5.43
N ALA A 167 -17.06 -13.10 -6.29
CA ALA A 167 -17.13 -12.35 -7.54
C ALA A 167 -17.18 -10.83 -7.33
N ALA A 168 -17.92 -10.35 -6.33
CA ALA A 168 -17.95 -8.93 -5.98
C ALA A 168 -16.57 -8.42 -5.53
N LEU A 169 -15.85 -9.22 -4.73
CA LEU A 169 -14.48 -8.92 -4.32
C LEU A 169 -13.49 -8.86 -5.51
N VAL A 170 -13.69 -9.69 -6.53
CA VAL A 170 -12.90 -9.61 -7.77
C VAL A 170 -13.23 -8.33 -8.54
N SER A 171 -14.52 -8.00 -8.65
CA SER A 171 -14.99 -6.78 -9.33
C SER A 171 -14.42 -5.52 -8.69
N GLU A 172 -14.44 -5.42 -7.36
CA GLU A 172 -13.85 -4.30 -6.60
C GLU A 172 -12.35 -4.13 -6.90
N LYS A 173 -11.59 -5.23 -7.03
CA LYS A 173 -10.18 -5.15 -7.38
C LYS A 173 -9.96 -4.61 -8.78
N TRP A 174 -10.76 -5.07 -9.75
CA TRP A 174 -10.68 -4.55 -11.11
C TRP A 174 -11.10 -3.08 -11.18
N LEU A 175 -12.12 -2.69 -10.42
CA LEU A 175 -12.48 -1.28 -10.28
C LEU A 175 -11.30 -0.45 -9.77
N THR A 176 -10.62 -0.94 -8.73
CA THR A 176 -9.42 -0.29 -8.19
C THR A 176 -8.31 -0.16 -9.25
N VAL A 177 -8.10 -1.19 -10.09
CA VAL A 177 -7.14 -1.14 -11.21
C VAL A 177 -7.55 -0.06 -12.21
N CYS A 178 -8.81 -0.03 -12.63
CA CYS A 178 -9.33 0.95 -13.58
C CYS A 178 -9.25 2.39 -13.05
N GLN A 179 -9.50 2.60 -11.76
CA GLN A 179 -9.31 3.92 -11.16
C GLN A 179 -7.86 4.40 -11.23
N ILE A 180 -6.88 3.52 -10.96
CA ILE A 180 -5.46 3.89 -11.05
C ILE A 180 -5.09 4.19 -12.52
N ILE A 181 -5.65 3.43 -13.46
CA ILE A 181 -5.48 3.66 -14.89
C ILE A 181 -6.04 5.03 -15.31
N GLU A 182 -7.27 5.35 -14.89
CA GLU A 182 -7.92 6.64 -15.17
C GLU A 182 -7.17 7.81 -14.51
N GLU A 183 -6.69 7.64 -13.27
CA GLU A 183 -5.82 8.59 -12.58
C GLU A 183 -4.48 8.84 -13.31
N ASN A 184 -4.08 7.99 -14.27
CA ASN A 184 -2.90 8.17 -15.11
C ASN A 184 -3.23 8.71 -16.52
N GLY A 185 -4.47 9.18 -16.75
CA GLY A 185 -4.87 9.83 -18.00
C GLY A 185 -5.48 8.88 -19.03
N PHE A 186 -5.73 7.62 -18.67
CA PHE A 186 -6.40 6.67 -19.54
C PHE A 186 -7.89 6.55 -19.15
N PHE A 187 -8.69 7.47 -19.67
CA PHE A 187 -10.11 7.62 -19.33
C PHE A 187 -11.00 6.52 -19.92
N ASP A 188 -12.27 6.48 -19.49
CA ASP A 188 -13.35 5.61 -20.01
C ASP A 188 -13.13 4.09 -19.88
N MET A 189 -12.24 3.67 -18.98
CA MET A 189 -12.00 2.25 -18.72
C MET A 189 -13.09 1.62 -17.84
N ASN A 190 -13.84 0.67 -18.41
CA ASN A 190 -14.83 -0.12 -17.67
C ASN A 190 -14.20 -1.38 -17.05
N HIS A 191 -14.24 -1.47 -15.71
CA HIS A 191 -13.73 -2.63 -14.96
C HIS A 191 -14.41 -3.98 -15.33
N LEU A 192 -15.64 -3.95 -15.84
CA LEU A 192 -16.35 -5.13 -16.31
C LEU A 192 -15.66 -5.79 -17.52
N LEU A 193 -14.91 -5.03 -18.31
CA LEU A 193 -14.09 -5.55 -19.41
C LEU A 193 -13.08 -6.57 -18.88
N PHE A 194 -12.39 -6.24 -17.78
CA PHE A 194 -11.40 -7.13 -17.17
C PHE A 194 -12.06 -8.28 -16.39
N ALA A 195 -13.18 -7.99 -15.71
CA ALA A 195 -13.89 -8.98 -14.92
C ALA A 195 -14.56 -10.07 -15.78
N SER A 196 -14.89 -9.76 -17.04
CA SER A 196 -15.52 -10.72 -17.97
C SER A 196 -14.53 -11.69 -18.61
N LEU A 197 -13.24 -11.35 -18.67
CA LEU A 197 -12.21 -12.18 -19.30
C LEU A 197 -12.21 -13.62 -18.75
N ASN A 198 -12.20 -14.58 -19.67
CA ASN A 198 -12.07 -15.99 -19.32
C ASN A 198 -10.62 -16.34 -18.96
N ARG A 199 -10.39 -17.57 -18.48
CA ARG A 199 -9.06 -18.00 -18.03
C ARG A 199 -8.00 -17.93 -19.13
N SER A 200 -8.34 -18.32 -20.36
CA SER A 200 -7.41 -18.30 -21.50
C SER A 200 -7.07 -16.87 -21.90
N GLN A 201 -8.07 -15.99 -21.95
CA GLN A 201 -7.89 -14.56 -22.19
C GLN A 201 -7.00 -13.89 -21.13
N LEU A 202 -7.23 -14.17 -19.85
CA LEU A 202 -6.35 -13.68 -18.76
C LEU A 202 -4.91 -14.18 -18.90
N TYR A 203 -4.73 -15.43 -19.34
CA TYR A 203 -3.41 -15.99 -19.59
C TYR A 203 -2.69 -15.30 -20.76
N VAL A 204 -3.40 -15.04 -21.86
CA VAL A 204 -2.88 -14.27 -23.01
C VAL A 204 -2.50 -12.85 -22.57
N MET A 205 -3.41 -12.15 -21.88
CA MET A 205 -3.17 -10.81 -21.34
C MET A 205 -1.90 -10.76 -20.49
N LEU A 206 -1.75 -11.68 -19.53
CA LEU A 206 -0.59 -11.74 -18.65
C LEU A 206 0.71 -12.03 -19.41
N ASN A 207 0.67 -12.83 -20.48
CA ASN A 207 1.84 -13.07 -21.30
C ASN A 207 2.26 -11.83 -22.13
N LEU A 208 1.30 -11.06 -22.65
CA LEU A 208 1.58 -9.78 -23.30
C LEU A 208 2.19 -8.78 -22.30
N ILE A 209 1.59 -8.65 -21.11
CA ILE A 209 2.14 -7.81 -20.01
C ILE A 209 3.56 -8.27 -19.64
N LYS A 210 3.80 -9.59 -19.57
CA LYS A 210 5.13 -10.14 -19.27
C LYS A 210 6.19 -9.66 -20.27
N GLN A 211 5.88 -9.73 -21.57
CA GLN A 211 6.83 -9.36 -22.62
C GLN A 211 7.23 -7.88 -22.49
N ASP A 212 6.24 -7.00 -22.34
CA ASP A 212 6.51 -5.57 -22.22
C ASP A 212 7.20 -5.24 -20.88
N LEU A 213 6.84 -5.91 -19.78
CA LEU A 213 7.52 -5.72 -18.49
C LEU A 213 8.98 -6.19 -18.50
N ILE A 214 9.31 -7.22 -19.29
CA ILE A 214 10.72 -7.64 -19.48
C ILE A 214 11.48 -6.54 -20.20
N SER A 215 10.91 -5.95 -21.25
CA SER A 215 11.50 -4.80 -21.95
C SER A 215 11.70 -3.62 -21.00
N PHE A 216 10.65 -3.23 -20.28
CA PHE A 216 10.67 -2.16 -19.29
C PHE A 216 11.66 -2.37 -18.13
N ALA A 217 11.90 -3.63 -17.73
CA ALA A 217 12.90 -3.97 -16.73
C ALA A 217 14.33 -3.90 -17.28
N SER A 218 14.54 -4.26 -18.55
CA SER A 218 15.86 -4.28 -19.20
C SER A 218 16.50 -2.90 -19.35
N GLU A 219 15.69 -1.83 -19.34
CA GLU A 219 16.15 -0.44 -19.31
C GLU A 219 16.86 -0.06 -18.00
N HIS A 220 16.85 -0.93 -16.98
CA HIS A 220 17.31 -0.62 -15.62
C HIS A 220 18.32 -1.66 -15.09
N PRO A 221 19.12 -1.31 -14.06
CA PRO A 221 20.07 -2.24 -13.47
C PRO A 221 19.42 -3.53 -12.97
N ALA A 222 20.15 -4.63 -13.12
CA ALA A 222 19.77 -5.92 -12.57
C ALA A 222 19.54 -5.81 -11.05
N GLY A 223 18.37 -6.24 -10.58
CA GLY A 223 17.95 -6.12 -9.18
C GLY A 223 17.01 -4.94 -8.88
N SER A 224 16.68 -4.11 -9.88
CA SER A 224 15.64 -3.09 -9.72
C SER A 224 14.27 -3.71 -9.36
N ARG A 225 13.36 -2.89 -8.80
CA ARG A 225 11.98 -3.32 -8.48
C ARG A 225 11.23 -3.83 -9.71
N ARG A 226 11.57 -3.34 -10.90
CA ARG A 226 10.95 -3.76 -12.18
C ARG A 226 11.19 -5.24 -12.47
N TYR A 227 12.38 -5.76 -12.18
CA TYR A 227 12.65 -7.20 -12.27
C TYR A 227 11.83 -8.02 -11.27
N GLN A 228 11.51 -7.46 -10.09
CA GLN A 228 10.63 -8.13 -9.13
C GLN A 228 9.20 -8.28 -9.68
N TYR A 229 8.71 -7.29 -10.44
CA TYR A 229 7.38 -7.36 -11.07
C TYR A 229 7.29 -8.52 -12.08
N VAL A 230 8.35 -8.71 -12.88
CA VAL A 230 8.46 -9.86 -13.80
C VAL A 230 8.44 -11.18 -13.02
N THR A 231 9.17 -11.27 -11.91
CA THR A 231 9.19 -12.47 -11.05
C THR A 231 7.82 -12.76 -10.44
N TRP A 232 7.12 -11.75 -9.93
CA TRP A 232 5.76 -11.91 -9.39
C TRP A 232 4.80 -12.41 -10.47
N LEU A 233 4.90 -11.86 -11.69
CA LEU A 233 4.07 -12.26 -12.81
C LEU A 233 4.34 -13.70 -13.24
N LYS A 234 5.61 -14.11 -13.34
CA LYS A 234 5.99 -15.51 -13.63
C LYS A 234 5.41 -16.49 -12.61
N SER A 235 5.40 -16.12 -11.33
CA SER A 235 4.80 -16.93 -10.26
C SER A 235 3.29 -17.13 -10.48
N VAL A 236 2.57 -16.08 -10.87
CA VAL A 236 1.14 -16.18 -11.18
C VAL A 236 0.89 -16.99 -12.45
N LEU A 237 1.64 -16.76 -13.53
CA LEU A 237 1.51 -17.53 -14.77
C LEU A 237 1.73 -19.04 -14.57
N SER A 238 2.69 -19.44 -13.72
CA SER A 238 2.91 -20.85 -13.39
C SER A 238 1.67 -21.51 -12.77
N ASN A 239 0.85 -20.75 -12.04
CA ASN A 239 -0.41 -21.27 -11.50
C ASN A 239 -1.48 -21.46 -12.59
N PHE A 240 -1.46 -20.63 -13.63
CA PHE A 240 -2.30 -20.85 -14.81
C PHE A 240 -1.87 -22.13 -15.51
N GLU A 241 -0.59 -22.29 -15.86
CA GLU A 241 -0.08 -23.47 -16.60
C GLU A 241 -0.44 -24.80 -15.92
N LYS A 242 -0.36 -24.86 -14.58
CA LYS A 242 -0.68 -26.07 -13.80
C LYS A 242 -2.18 -26.38 -13.72
N GLY A 243 -3.06 -25.58 -14.31
CA GLY A 243 -4.52 -25.82 -14.32
C GLY A 243 -5.21 -25.66 -12.97
N ARG A 244 -4.55 -25.07 -11.96
CA ARG A 244 -5.00 -25.13 -10.55
C ARG A 244 -6.10 -24.14 -10.17
N SER A 245 -6.52 -23.25 -11.07
CA SER A 245 -7.38 -22.10 -10.74
C SER A 245 -8.63 -22.06 -11.60
N GLN A 246 -9.79 -21.96 -10.95
CA GLN A 246 -11.06 -21.64 -11.61
C GLN A 246 -11.04 -20.21 -12.18
N ARG A 247 -11.95 -19.86 -13.09
CA ARG A 247 -12.02 -18.53 -13.75
C ARG A 247 -11.94 -17.37 -12.75
N THR A 248 -12.79 -17.38 -11.72
CA THR A 248 -12.87 -16.29 -10.75
C THR A 248 -11.60 -16.20 -9.89
N GLN A 249 -10.99 -17.34 -9.54
CA GLN A 249 -9.71 -17.38 -8.80
C GLN A 249 -8.56 -16.84 -9.64
N ALA A 250 -8.52 -17.19 -10.93
CA ALA A 250 -7.57 -16.65 -11.89
C ALA A 250 -7.71 -15.13 -12.01
N SER A 251 -8.94 -14.62 -12.17
CA SER A 251 -9.22 -13.18 -12.24
C SER A 251 -8.83 -12.45 -10.95
N TRP A 252 -9.09 -13.06 -9.78
CA TRP A 252 -8.64 -12.52 -8.50
C TRP A 252 -7.11 -12.46 -8.38
N ALA A 253 -6.41 -13.52 -8.79
CA ALA A 253 -4.95 -13.58 -8.75
C ALA A 253 -4.33 -12.53 -9.67
N THR A 254 -4.88 -12.37 -10.89
CA THR A 254 -4.45 -11.35 -11.85
C THR A 254 -4.66 -9.94 -11.31
N SER A 255 -5.88 -9.58 -10.89
CA SER A 255 -6.16 -8.25 -10.37
C SER A 255 -5.33 -7.92 -9.12
N ARG A 256 -5.12 -8.90 -8.22
CA ARG A 256 -4.25 -8.74 -7.04
C ARG A 256 -2.79 -8.52 -7.44
N LEU A 257 -2.28 -9.24 -8.42
CA LEU A 257 -0.92 -9.06 -8.94
C LEU A 257 -0.75 -7.65 -9.50
N LEU A 258 -1.64 -7.23 -10.41
CA LEU A 258 -1.57 -5.92 -11.06
C LEU A 258 -1.65 -4.79 -10.03
N LEU A 259 -2.58 -4.87 -9.06
CA LEU A 259 -2.64 -3.91 -7.96
C LEU A 259 -1.34 -3.88 -7.17
N SER A 260 -0.72 -5.03 -6.91
CA SER A 260 0.55 -5.07 -6.17
C SER A 260 1.67 -4.35 -6.92
N ILE A 261 1.74 -4.51 -8.25
CA ILE A 261 2.70 -3.81 -9.11
C ILE A 261 2.41 -2.31 -9.14
N LEU A 262 1.16 -1.92 -9.45
CA LEU A 262 0.72 -0.52 -9.53
C LEU A 262 0.95 0.25 -8.23
N TYR A 263 0.83 -0.44 -7.09
CA TYR A 263 1.06 0.12 -5.77
C TYR A 263 2.51 0.20 -5.34
N ASP A 264 3.37 -0.61 -5.94
CA ASP A 264 4.80 -0.62 -5.67
C ASP A 264 5.56 0.36 -6.56
N CYS A 265 5.03 0.63 -7.75
CA CYS A 265 5.59 1.55 -8.74
C CYS A 265 5.11 2.99 -8.46
N PRO A 266 5.99 3.92 -8.01
CA PRO A 266 5.59 5.29 -7.70
C PRO A 266 5.07 6.06 -8.91
N GLU A 267 5.68 5.82 -10.08
CA GLU A 267 5.30 6.39 -11.38
C GLU A 267 4.75 5.28 -12.26
N ASN A 268 3.48 4.95 -12.05
CA ASN A 268 2.86 3.77 -12.65
C ASN A 268 2.24 4.01 -14.04
N TYR A 269 2.44 5.17 -14.66
CA TYR A 269 1.96 5.49 -16.02
C TYR A 269 2.36 4.41 -17.04
N THR A 270 3.65 4.06 -17.11
CA THR A 270 4.14 3.04 -18.05
C THR A 270 3.51 1.68 -17.80
N VAL A 271 3.29 1.31 -16.53
CA VAL A 271 2.62 0.05 -16.18
C VAL A 271 1.15 0.08 -16.59
N CYS A 272 0.45 1.21 -16.39
CA CYS A 272 -0.92 1.39 -16.87
C CYS A 272 -1.01 1.27 -18.39
N PHE A 273 -0.07 1.90 -19.12
CA PHE A 273 0.02 1.77 -20.58
C PHE A 273 0.19 0.31 -21.02
N ILE A 274 1.11 -0.43 -20.40
CA ILE A 274 1.32 -1.86 -20.68
C ILE A 274 0.04 -2.68 -20.46
N ILE A 275 -0.67 -2.44 -19.35
CA ILE A 275 -1.93 -3.15 -19.04
C ILE A 275 -2.97 -2.87 -20.12
N ILE A 276 -3.18 -1.60 -20.49
CA ILE A 276 -4.19 -1.25 -21.51
C ILE A 276 -3.81 -1.80 -22.88
N SER A 277 -2.56 -1.58 -23.30
CA SER A 277 -2.05 -2.10 -24.57
C SER A 277 -2.20 -3.62 -24.66
N SER A 278 -2.03 -4.34 -23.55
CA SER A 278 -2.26 -5.79 -23.53
C SER A 278 -3.71 -6.18 -23.83
N VAL A 279 -4.70 -5.44 -23.31
CA VAL A 279 -6.11 -5.72 -23.55
C VAL A 279 -6.52 -5.35 -24.97
N CYS A 280 -6.00 -4.25 -25.52
CA CYS A 280 -6.28 -3.83 -26.89
C CYS A 280 -5.68 -4.77 -27.96
N ARG A 281 -4.67 -5.57 -27.61
CA ARG A 281 -3.99 -6.53 -28.51
C ARG A 281 -4.59 -7.95 -28.46
N MET A 282 -5.49 -8.22 -27.53
CA MET A 282 -6.15 -9.52 -27.37
C MET A 282 -7.29 -9.72 -28.36
#